data_AF-A0A7Y2XWB2-F1
#
_entry.id   AF-A0A7Y2XWB2-F1
#
_cell.length_a   1.000
_cell.length_b   1.000
_cell.length_c   1.000
_cell.angle_alpha   90.00
_cell.angle_beta   90.00
_cell.angle_gamma   90.00
#
_symmetry.space_group_name_H-M   'P 1'
#
loop_
_entity.id
_entity.type
_entity.pdbx_description
1 polymer ?
#
loop_
_entity_poly.entity_id
_entity_poly.type
_entity_poly.pdbx_seq_one_letter_code
_entity_poly.pdbx_strand_id
1 'polypeptide(L)' 'NLNNIVSPFIDKLTSGLTHLTPAEVRIASLVKEGMTNKEIAEILLLSKNTILFHRYNIRKKLGIKNKKINLRSHLQAMD' A
#
# COMPACT_ATOMS: atom_id res chain seq x y z
N ASN A 1 -31.95 -3.95 -2.85
CA ASN A 1 -30.65 -4.28 -3.47
C ASN A 1 -29.65 -4.47 -2.34
N LEU A 2 -29.28 -5.72 -2.04
CA LEU A 2 -28.52 -6.10 -0.84
C LEU A 2 -27.04 -5.63 -0.90
N ASN A 3 -26.56 -5.29 -2.11
CA ASN A 3 -25.18 -4.87 -2.38
C ASN A 3 -24.78 -3.56 -1.67
N ASN A 4 -25.73 -2.66 -1.41
CA ASN A 4 -25.46 -1.36 -0.78
C ASN A 4 -25.29 -1.43 0.75
N ILE A 5 -25.74 -2.52 1.38
CA ILE A 5 -25.65 -2.71 2.84
C ILE A 5 -24.36 -3.47 3.20
N VAL A 6 -23.90 -4.34 2.29
CA VAL A 6 -22.71 -5.17 2.49
C VAL A 6 -21.43 -4.42 2.10
N SER A 7 -21.47 -3.51 1.12
CA SER A 7 -20.31 -2.73 0.66
C SER A 7 -19.59 -1.99 1.80
N PRO A 8 -20.24 -1.20 2.67
CA PRO A 8 -19.51 -0.48 3.73
C PRO A 8 -18.81 -1.43 4.72
N PHE A 9 -19.35 -2.64 4.90
CA PHE A 9 -18.78 -3.65 5.80
C PHE A 9 -17.61 -4.39 5.15
N ILE A 10 -17.74 -4.80 3.88
CA ILE A 10 -16.66 -5.42 3.11
C ILE A 10 -15.54 -4.43 2.82
N ASP A 11 -15.89 -3.19 2.49
CA ASP A 11 -14.95 -2.09 2.35
C ASP A 11 -14.22 -1.91 3.66
N LYS A 12 -14.87 -1.83 4.82
CA LYS A 12 -14.17 -1.73 6.11
C LYS A 12 -13.29 -2.95 6.43
N LEU A 13 -13.71 -4.16 6.05
CA LEU A 13 -12.95 -5.42 6.25
C LEU A 13 -11.74 -5.55 5.31
N THR A 14 -11.72 -4.84 4.18
CA THR A 14 -10.66 -4.89 3.15
C THR A 14 -9.97 -3.53 2.91
N SER A 15 -10.41 -2.49 3.65
CA SER A 15 -10.28 -1.05 3.35
C SER A 15 -8.87 -0.52 3.20
N GLY A 16 -7.89 -1.20 3.79
CA GLY A 16 -6.51 -0.72 3.76
C GLY A 16 -5.88 -0.80 2.38
N LEU A 17 -6.14 -1.89 1.65
CA LEU A 17 -5.46 -2.20 0.39
C LEU A 17 -6.38 -2.12 -0.83
N THR A 18 -7.70 -2.06 -0.66
CA THR A 18 -8.67 -1.96 -1.79
C THR A 18 -8.47 -0.74 -2.68
N HIS A 19 -7.92 0.36 -2.14
CA HIS A 19 -7.65 1.57 -2.91
C HIS A 19 -6.31 1.54 -3.68
N LEU A 20 -5.47 0.53 -3.44
CA LEU A 20 -4.19 0.37 -4.10
C LEU A 20 -4.35 -0.36 -5.45
N THR A 21 -3.52 0.00 -6.43
CA THR A 21 -3.43 -0.79 -7.67
C THR A 21 -2.72 -2.12 -7.39
N PRO A 22 -2.85 -3.14 -8.26
CA PRO A 22 -2.12 -4.40 -8.09
C PRO A 22 -0.60 -4.22 -7.95
N ALA A 23 -0.01 -3.25 -8.64
CA ALA A 23 1.41 -2.93 -8.50
C ALA A 23 1.74 -2.33 -7.11
N GLU A 24 0.87 -1.45 -6.61
CA GLU A 24 1.01 -0.85 -5.29
C GLU A 24 0.79 -1.86 -4.17
N VAL A 25 -0.13 -2.82 -4.32
CA VAL A 25 -0.32 -3.94 -3.38
C VAL A 25 0.96 -4.78 -3.28
N ARG A 26 1.55 -5.16 -4.43
CA ARG A 26 2.82 -5.92 -4.45
C ARG A 26 3.94 -5.16 -3.73
N ILE A 27 4.10 -3.87 -4.04
CA ILE A 27 5.14 -3.04 -3.40
C ILE A 27 4.84 -2.86 -1.90
N ALA A 28 3.59 -2.67 -1.50
CA ALA A 28 3.20 -2.55 -0.11
C ALA A 28 3.52 -3.82 0.69
N SER A 29 3.31 -5.01 0.12
CA SER A 29 3.69 -6.30 0.75
C SER A 29 5.18 -6.34 1.06
N LEU A 30 6.03 -6.04 0.08
CA LEU A 30 7.48 -6.08 0.25
C LEU A 30 7.97 -5.00 1.24
N VAL A 31 7.36 -3.81 1.23
CA VAL A 31 7.64 -2.77 2.23
C VAL A 31 7.25 -3.24 3.64
N LYS A 32 6.13 -3.93 3.79
CA LYS A 32 5.65 -4.48 5.07
C LYS A 32 6.60 -5.55 5.60
N GLU A 33 7.12 -6.42 4.74
CA GLU A 33 8.16 -7.40 5.03
C GLU A 33 9.49 -6.76 5.47
N GLY A 34 9.70 -5.48 5.16
CA GLY A 34 10.86 -4.71 5.58
C GLY A 34 11.90 -4.50 4.51
N MET A 35 11.59 -4.84 3.26
CA MET A 35 12.51 -4.63 2.14
C MET A 35 12.74 -3.14 1.87
N THR A 36 13.97 -2.83 1.50
CA THR A 36 14.41 -1.51 1.06
C THR A 36 13.96 -1.22 -0.37
N ASN A 37 13.94 0.07 -0.75
CA ASN A 37 13.59 0.45 -2.12
C ASN A 37 14.53 -0.15 -3.18
N LYS A 38 15.77 -0.50 -2.80
CA LYS A 38 16.76 -1.10 -3.69
C LYS A 38 16.43 -2.58 -3.90
N GLU A 39 16.17 -3.33 -2.83
CA GLU A 39 15.79 -4.74 -2.92
C GLU A 39 14.47 -4.92 -3.69
N ILE A 40 13.47 -4.07 -3.41
CA ILE A 40 12.19 -4.12 -4.14
C ILE A 40 12.39 -3.83 -5.65
N ALA A 41 13.28 -2.90 -5.98
CA ALA A 41 13.60 -2.58 -7.37
C ALA A 41 14.26 -3.77 -8.08
N GLU A 42 15.18 -4.47 -7.41
CA GLU A 42 15.83 -5.68 -7.92
C GLU A 42 14.83 -6.83 -8.10
N ILE A 43 13.97 -7.08 -7.11
CA ILE A 43 12.95 -8.16 -7.15
C ILE A 43 11.94 -7.95 -8.27
N LEU A 44 11.50 -6.70 -8.48
CA LEU A 44 10.49 -6.38 -9.48
C LEU A 44 11.07 -6.02 -10.86
N LEU A 45 12.41 -6.03 -11.00
CA LEU A 45 13.11 -5.58 -12.21
C LEU A 45 12.70 -4.16 -12.65
N LEU A 46 12.60 -3.25 -11.68
CA LEU A 46 12.20 -1.85 -11.89
C LEU A 46 13.30 -0.90 -11.40
N SER A 47 13.24 0.35 -11.81
CA SER A 47 14.13 1.37 -11.24
C SER A 47 13.75 1.70 -9.79
N LYS A 48 14.74 2.07 -8.97
CA LYS A 48 14.51 2.60 -7.62
C LYS A 48 13.56 3.81 -7.63
N ASN A 49 13.60 4.65 -8.66
CA ASN A 49 12.71 5.81 -8.81
C ASN A 49 11.26 5.37 -9.05
N THR A 50 11.04 4.31 -9.81
CA THR A 50 9.71 3.70 -9.99
C THR A 50 9.16 3.23 -8.64
N ILE A 51 9.98 2.58 -7.81
CA ILE A 51 9.57 2.17 -6.46
C ILE A 51 9.23 3.38 -5.57
N LEU A 52 10.03 4.44 -5.61
CA LEU A 52 9.74 5.67 -4.87
C LEU A 52 8.42 6.32 -5.31
N PHE A 53 8.14 6.34 -6.61
CA PHE A 53 6.88 6.84 -7.17
C PHE A 53 5.68 6.04 -6.67
N HIS A 54 5.76 4.70 -6.71
CA HIS A 54 4.70 3.86 -6.16
C HIS A 54 4.54 4.04 -4.65
N ARG A 55 5.62 4.12 -3.87
CA ARG A 55 5.54 4.38 -2.41
C ARG A 55 4.91 5.74 -2.11
N TYR A 56 5.18 6.76 -2.92
CA TYR A 56 4.49 8.04 -2.82
C TYR A 56 2.98 7.91 -3.06
N ASN A 57 2.57 7.18 -4.10
CA ASN A 57 1.15 6.95 -4.39
C ASN A 57 0.45 6.11 -3.32
N ILE A 58 1.12 5.08 -2.79
CA ILE A 58 0.63 4.31 -1.64
C ILE A 58 0.35 5.25 -0.47
N ARG A 59 1.31 6.10 -0.08
CA ARG A 59 1.10 7.07 1.01
C ARG A 59 -0.06 8.03 0.74
N LYS A 60 -0.23 8.48 -0.50
CA LYS A 60 -1.34 9.34 -0.92
C LYS A 60 -2.68 8.63 -0.74
N LYS A 61 -2.78 7.38 -1.21
CA LYS A 61 -4.01 6.56 -1.17
C LYS A 61 -4.38 6.10 0.25
N LEU A 62 -3.37 5.84 1.10
CA LEU A 62 -3.56 5.54 2.51
C LEU A 62 -3.81 6.78 3.38
N GLY A 63 -3.88 7.98 2.80
CA GLY A 63 -4.13 9.22 3.56
C GLY A 63 -3.02 9.58 4.56
N ILE A 64 -1.82 9.05 4.38
CA ILE A 64 -0.64 9.34 5.22
C ILE A 64 0.42 10.18 4.52
N LYS A 65 0.14 10.66 3.30
CA LYS A 65 0.97 11.66 2.64
C LYS A 65 1.12 12.88 3.57
N ASN A 66 2.34 13.41 3.64
CA ASN A 66 2.73 14.55 4.48
C ASN A 66 2.58 14.36 6.01
N LYS A 67 2.18 13.17 6.48
CA LYS A 67 2.19 12.83 7.90
C LYS A 67 3.55 12.23 8.27
N LYS A 68 4.04 12.49 9.49
CA LYS A 68 5.24 11.84 10.07
C LYS A 68 4.97 10.40 10.49
N ILE A 69 4.41 9.60 9.57
CA ILE A 69 4.06 8.20 9.75
C ILE A 69 4.97 7.35 8.87
N ASN A 70 5.60 6.34 9.47
CA ASN A 70 6.39 5.35 8.73
C ASN A 70 5.44 4.43 7.93
N LEU A 71 5.72 4.26 6.63
CA LEU A 71 4.85 3.46 5.77
C LEU A 71 4.81 1.98 6.19
N ARG A 72 5.95 1.39 6.58
CA ARG A 72 6.02 -0.02 7.01
C ARG A 72 5.21 -0.25 8.28
N SER A 73 5.46 0.54 9.32
CA SER A 73 4.74 0.39 10.59
C SER A 73 3.24 0.63 10.42
N HIS A 74 2.84 1.54 9.52
CA HIS A 74 1.44 1.74 9.18
C HIS A 74 0.84 0.50 8.50
N LEU A 75 1.51 -0.06 7.49
CA LEU A 75 1.06 -1.28 6.80
C LEU A 75 1.00 -2.51 7.71
N GLN A 76 1.86 -2.60 8.74
CA GLN A 76 1.81 -3.67 9.75
C GLN A 76 0.63 -3.53 10.70
N ALA A 77 0.15 -2.30 10.95
CA ALA A 77 -0.98 -2.03 11.86
C ALA A 77 -2.35 -2.11 11.17
N MET A 78 -2.39 -2.43 9.87
CA MET A 78 -3.61 -2.56 9.06
C MET A 78 -4.10 -4.01 8.93
N ASP A 79 -3.35 -4.97 9.50
CA ASP A 79 -3.80 -6.34 9.73
C ASP A 79 -4.49 -6.44 11.11
#